data_AF-A0A6G0PYB8-F1
#
_entry.id   AF-A0A6G0PYB8-F1
#
_cell.length_a   1.000
_cell.length_b   1.000
_cell.length_c   1.000
_cell.angle_alpha   90.00
_cell.angle_beta   90.00
_cell.angle_gamma   90.00
#
_symmetry.space_group_name_H-M   'P 1'
#
loop_
_entity.id
_entity.type
_entity.pdbx_description
1 polymer ?
#
loop_
_entity_poly.entity_id
_entity_poly.type
_entity_poly.pdbx_seq_one_letter_code
_entity_poly.pdbx_strand_id
1 'polypeptide(L)'
;MEGESADLLRGGIHDALGLEEDDDDDDLLAQQVLFSTPKEDVARRRGGSQPGKRANKDRDFQARYKRFIQQYFAPNSVYDELDFRRRNRMSKSLFSRVLDGVLEADPQYFEQRPDATKRMGIHPMLKVTSALRVLAYAMSADALDENLEMSDTVIYNNVTHF
;
A
#
# COMPACT_ATOMS: atom_id res chain seq x y z
N MET A 1 18.09 -33.73 -68.59
CA MET A 1 18.56 -32.36 -68.26
C MET A 1 17.55 -31.82 -67.30
N GLU A 2 17.70 -32.14 -66.01
CA GLU A 2 16.78 -31.73 -64.96
C GLU A 2 17.60 -31.14 -63.82
N GLY A 3 17.11 -29.99 -63.35
CA GLY A 3 17.81 -29.04 -62.52
C GLY A 3 17.94 -29.49 -61.07
N GLU A 4 19.03 -29.01 -60.51
CA GLU A 4 19.56 -29.19 -59.16
C GLU A 4 18.76 -28.40 -58.10
N SER A 5 18.84 -28.92 -56.87
CA SER A 5 18.82 -28.15 -55.61
C SER A 5 17.47 -27.74 -55.01
N ALA A 6 17.05 -28.45 -53.96
CA ALA A 6 16.89 -27.93 -52.60
C ALA A 6 15.98 -28.89 -51.80
N ASP A 7 16.57 -30.01 -51.40
CA ASP A 7 16.00 -30.90 -50.40
C ASP A 7 16.68 -30.62 -49.06
N LEU A 8 15.94 -30.85 -47.97
CA LEU A 8 16.32 -30.67 -46.56
C LEU A 8 16.39 -29.22 -46.05
N LEU A 9 15.36 -28.82 -45.30
CA LEU A 9 15.42 -28.12 -44.00
C LEU A 9 14.01 -27.60 -43.64
N ARG A 10 13.05 -28.51 -43.43
CA ARG A 10 11.69 -28.15 -42.95
C ARG A 10 11.27 -28.93 -41.70
N GLY A 11 12.22 -29.35 -40.88
CA GLY A 11 11.92 -30.00 -39.61
C GLY A 11 13.11 -29.85 -38.68
N GLY A 12 12.94 -29.06 -37.61
CA GLY A 12 13.92 -28.98 -36.53
C GLY A 12 14.40 -27.58 -36.22
N ILE A 13 13.50 -26.68 -35.80
CA ILE A 13 13.89 -25.51 -34.97
C ILE A 13 12.80 -25.15 -33.94
N HIS A 14 11.89 -26.08 -33.60
CA HIS A 14 10.90 -25.84 -32.54
C HIS A 14 11.22 -26.65 -31.25
N ASP A 15 12.10 -27.65 -31.33
CA ASP A 15 12.48 -28.50 -30.18
C ASP A 15 13.73 -28.01 -29.42
N ALA A 16 14.35 -26.90 -29.84
CA ALA A 16 15.66 -26.47 -29.31
C ALA A 16 15.61 -25.31 -28.30
N LEU A 17 14.43 -24.74 -28.04
CA LEU A 17 14.25 -23.69 -27.03
C LEU A 17 13.08 -24.10 -26.15
N GLY A 18 13.38 -24.83 -25.08
CA GLY A 18 12.44 -25.10 -24.00
C GLY A 18 12.05 -23.80 -23.29
N LEU A 19 11.18 -23.03 -23.93
CA LEU A 19 10.31 -22.12 -23.23
C LEU A 19 9.22 -23.00 -22.64
N GLU A 20 9.47 -23.44 -21.41
CA GLU A 20 8.39 -23.84 -20.53
C GLU A 20 7.39 -22.67 -20.53
N GLU A 21 6.14 -22.95 -20.87
CA GLU A 21 5.05 -22.02 -20.63
C GLU A 21 4.94 -21.92 -19.11
N ASP A 22 5.69 -20.99 -18.51
CA ASP A 22 5.63 -20.73 -17.08
C ASP A 22 4.21 -20.22 -16.76
N ASP A 23 3.53 -21.01 -15.93
CA ASP A 23 2.16 -20.82 -15.48
C ASP A 23 1.94 -19.42 -14.88
N ASP A 24 1.18 -18.55 -15.57
CA ASP A 24 0.65 -17.29 -15.03
C ASP A 24 -0.23 -17.50 -13.77
N ASP A 25 -0.55 -18.76 -13.44
CA ASP A 25 -1.32 -19.16 -12.26
C ASP A 25 -0.50 -19.02 -10.96
N ASP A 26 0.83 -19.16 -11.02
CA ASP A 26 1.69 -19.03 -9.83
C ASP A 26 1.75 -17.59 -9.33
N ASP A 27 1.76 -16.60 -10.22
CA ASP A 27 1.77 -15.19 -9.83
C ASP A 27 0.39 -14.74 -9.31
N LEU A 28 -0.70 -15.28 -9.89
CA LEU A 28 -2.05 -15.06 -9.38
C LEU A 28 -2.26 -15.72 -8.01
N LEU A 29 -1.76 -16.93 -7.81
CA LEU A 29 -1.77 -17.62 -6.52
C LEU A 29 -0.90 -16.89 -5.49
N ALA A 30 0.28 -16.42 -5.88
CA ALA A 30 1.17 -15.66 -4.99
C ALA A 30 0.50 -14.36 -4.53
N GLN A 31 -0.14 -13.62 -5.44
CA GLN A 31 -0.94 -12.44 -5.10
C GLN A 31 -2.12 -12.82 -4.19
N GLN A 32 -2.87 -13.87 -4.52
CA GLN A 32 -4.01 -14.31 -3.72
C GLN A 32 -3.60 -14.78 -2.32
N VAL A 33 -2.46 -15.45 -2.16
CA VAL A 33 -1.91 -15.84 -0.86
C VAL A 33 -1.47 -14.60 -0.06
N LEU A 34 -0.85 -13.63 -0.72
CA LEU A 34 -0.40 -12.38 -0.10
C LEU A 34 -1.58 -11.54 0.43
N PHE A 35 -2.70 -11.51 -0.30
CA PHE A 35 -3.93 -10.78 0.06
C PHE A 35 -4.96 -11.62 0.81
N SER A 36 -4.76 -12.94 0.92
CA SER A 36 -5.62 -13.78 1.77
C SER A 36 -5.35 -13.44 3.23
N THR A 37 -6.30 -12.75 3.87
CA THR A 37 -6.26 -12.55 5.31
C THR A 37 -6.70 -13.85 5.98
N PRO A 38 -5.86 -14.51 6.80
CA PRO A 38 -6.37 -15.56 7.66
C PRO A 38 -7.32 -14.91 8.68
N LYS A 39 -8.61 -15.25 8.63
CA LYS A 39 -9.57 -14.95 9.70
C LYS A 39 -9.33 -15.90 10.89
N GLU A 40 -8.12 -15.91 11.40
CA GLU A 40 -7.82 -16.56 12.66
C GLU A 40 -7.71 -15.49 13.73
N ASP A 41 -8.65 -15.48 14.68
CA ASP A 41 -8.61 -14.73 15.94
C ASP A 41 -7.51 -15.28 16.88
N VAL A 42 -6.34 -15.62 16.34
CA VAL A 42 -5.16 -15.80 17.17
C VAL A 42 -4.72 -14.41 17.54
N ALA A 43 -4.96 -14.04 18.81
CA ALA A 43 -4.49 -12.81 19.41
C ALA A 43 -2.98 -12.65 19.14
N ARG A 44 -2.63 -12.02 18.01
CA ARG A 44 -1.25 -11.66 17.67
C ARG A 44 -0.78 -10.82 18.85
N ARG A 45 0.22 -11.31 19.59
CA ARG A 45 0.86 -10.52 20.63
C ARG A 45 1.35 -9.23 19.96
N ARG A 46 0.60 -8.13 20.15
CA ARG A 46 0.97 -6.81 19.63
C ARG A 46 2.37 -6.52 20.15
N GLY A 47 3.35 -6.60 19.26
CA GLY A 47 4.76 -6.45 19.58
C GLY A 47 5.06 -5.01 19.94
N GLY A 48 4.81 -4.64 21.19
CA GLY A 48 5.27 -3.37 21.75
C GLY A 48 6.79 -3.30 21.80
N SER A 49 7.30 -2.22 22.38
CA SER A 49 8.73 -2.10 22.70
C SER A 49 9.14 -3.28 23.57
N GLN A 50 9.92 -4.21 23.02
CA GLN A 50 10.50 -5.31 23.78
C GLN A 50 11.90 -4.93 24.23
N PRO A 51 12.34 -5.36 25.44
CA PRO A 51 13.73 -5.20 25.86
C PRO A 51 14.69 -5.73 24.78
N GLY A 52 15.68 -4.91 24.39
CA GLY A 52 16.65 -5.25 23.34
C GLY A 52 16.26 -4.82 21.91
N LYS A 53 15.03 -4.37 21.67
CA LYS A 53 14.66 -3.71 20.40
C LYS A 53 15.02 -2.22 20.43
N ARG A 54 15.31 -1.66 19.26
CA ARG A 54 15.50 -0.20 19.11
C ARG A 54 14.22 0.53 19.53
N ALA A 55 14.39 1.67 20.19
CA ALA A 55 13.27 2.53 20.55
C ALA A 55 12.51 3.00 19.30
N ASN A 56 11.21 3.27 19.45
CA ASN A 56 10.42 3.88 18.39
C ASN A 56 10.97 5.27 18.04
N LYS A 57 11.06 5.59 16.74
CA LYS A 57 11.36 6.95 16.30
C LYS A 57 10.28 7.90 16.82
N ASP A 58 10.66 9.04 17.37
CA ASP A 58 9.72 10.11 17.76
C ASP A 58 9.24 10.82 16.51
N ARG A 59 8.06 10.42 16.03
CA ARG A 59 7.41 11.01 14.84
C ARG A 59 6.29 11.93 15.30
N ASP A 60 6.30 13.18 14.84
CA ASP A 60 5.25 14.14 15.18
C ASP A 60 4.05 14.01 14.23
N PHE A 61 3.17 13.05 14.55
CA PHE A 61 1.96 12.79 13.79
C PHE A 61 1.02 13.99 13.69
N GLN A 62 0.99 14.82 14.74
CA GLN A 62 0.11 15.99 14.76
C GLN A 62 0.64 17.08 13.83
N ALA A 63 1.96 17.34 13.84
CA ALA A 63 2.58 18.24 12.88
C ALA A 63 2.45 17.73 11.45
N ARG A 64 2.64 16.42 11.22
CA ARG A 64 2.45 15.81 9.90
C ARG A 64 1.03 15.99 9.38
N TYR A 65 0.02 15.78 10.23
CA TYR A 65 -1.38 16.02 9.86
C TYR A 65 -1.63 17.50 9.49
N LYS A 66 -1.14 18.44 10.30
CA LYS A 66 -1.24 19.88 9.98
C LYS A 66 -0.61 20.22 8.63
N ARG A 67 0.59 19.70 8.35
CA ARG A 67 1.26 19.85 7.04
C ARG A 67 0.41 19.27 5.91
N PHE A 68 -0.19 18.10 6.10
CA PHE A 68 -1.05 17.48 5.09
C PHE A 68 -2.29 18.32 4.77
N ILE A 69 -2.95 18.88 5.79
CA ILE A 69 -4.09 19.79 5.60
C ILE A 69 -3.67 21.05 4.85
N GLN A 70 -2.55 21.68 5.23
CA GLN A 70 -2.03 22.86 4.53
C GLN A 70 -1.67 22.55 3.07
N GLN A 71 -1.19 21.35 2.78
CA GLN A 71 -0.81 20.94 1.44
C GLN A 71 -2.00 20.71 0.50
N TYR A 72 -3.12 20.17 0.99
CA TYR A 72 -4.21 19.71 0.12
C TYR A 72 -5.60 20.27 0.44
N PHE A 73 -5.91 20.62 1.68
CA PHE A 73 -7.29 20.91 2.11
C PHE A 73 -7.49 22.36 2.60
N ALA A 74 -6.42 23.12 2.83
CA ALA A 74 -6.51 24.53 3.18
C ALA A 74 -6.99 25.38 1.98
N PRO A 75 -7.63 26.55 2.21
CA PRO A 75 -8.07 27.44 1.12
C PRO A 75 -6.96 27.87 0.16
N ASN A 76 -5.75 28.07 0.68
CA ASN A 76 -4.54 28.40 -0.09
C ASN A 76 -3.60 27.17 -0.13
N SER A 77 -4.12 26.01 -0.52
CA SER A 77 -3.35 24.78 -0.54
C SER A 77 -2.21 24.83 -1.56
N VAL A 78 -1.07 24.23 -1.22
CA VAL A 78 0.09 24.14 -2.12
C VAL A 78 -0.24 23.31 -3.37
N TYR A 79 -1.05 22.28 -3.21
CA TYR A 79 -1.48 21.38 -4.28
C TYR A 79 -2.96 21.58 -4.58
N ASP A 80 -3.28 21.61 -5.87
CA ASP A 80 -4.65 21.77 -6.33
C ASP A 80 -5.42 20.42 -6.37
N GLU A 81 -6.62 20.43 -6.93
CA GLU A 81 -7.44 19.22 -7.07
C GLU A 81 -6.82 18.20 -8.05
N LEU A 82 -6.13 18.66 -9.09
CA LEU A 82 -5.50 17.80 -10.09
C LEU A 82 -4.31 17.06 -9.49
N ASP A 83 -3.49 17.76 -8.70
CA ASP A 83 -2.41 17.16 -7.93
C ASP A 83 -2.92 16.14 -6.92
N PHE A 84 -3.98 16.47 -6.18
CA PHE A 84 -4.59 15.55 -5.24
C PHE A 84 -5.10 14.29 -5.94
N ARG A 85 -5.82 14.45 -7.05
CA ARG A 85 -6.34 13.34 -7.85
C ARG A 85 -5.23 12.50 -8.44
N ARG A 86 -4.17 13.12 -8.96
CA ARG A 86 -3.01 12.41 -9.47
C ARG A 86 -2.36 11.57 -8.39
N ARG A 87 -2.21 12.07 -7.16
CA ARG A 87 -1.49 11.40 -6.07
C ARG A 87 -2.32 10.39 -5.30
N ASN A 88 -3.63 10.59 -5.14
CA ASN A 88 -4.52 9.69 -4.40
C ASN A 88 -5.46 8.88 -5.31
N ARG A 89 -5.36 9.06 -6.63
CA ARG A 89 -6.21 8.42 -7.67
C ARG A 89 -7.70 8.72 -7.57
N MET A 90 -8.10 9.72 -6.78
CA MET A 90 -9.50 10.13 -6.59
C MET A 90 -9.63 11.61 -6.23
N SER A 91 -10.81 12.19 -6.42
CA SER A 91 -11.10 13.57 -5.98
C SER A 91 -11.12 13.67 -4.45
N LYS A 92 -10.96 14.89 -3.91
CA LYS A 92 -11.09 15.14 -2.46
C LYS A 92 -12.48 14.76 -1.93
N SER A 93 -13.52 14.95 -2.74
CA SER A 93 -14.90 14.58 -2.40
C SER A 93 -15.12 13.08 -2.32
N LEU A 94 -14.48 12.28 -3.19
CA LEU A 94 -14.52 10.83 -3.10
C LEU A 94 -13.65 10.34 -1.95
N PHE A 95 -12.47 10.92 -1.75
CA PHE A 95 -11.61 10.62 -0.60
C PHE A 95 -12.35 10.81 0.73
N SER A 96 -13.12 11.90 0.87
CA SER A 96 -13.90 12.16 2.09
C SER A 96 -14.95 11.08 2.32
N ARG A 97 -15.65 10.63 1.28
CA ARG A 97 -16.60 9.51 1.39
C ARG A 97 -15.94 8.18 1.72
N VAL A 98 -14.77 7.91 1.16
CA VAL A 98 -13.98 6.72 1.51
C VAL A 98 -13.55 6.78 2.96
N LEU A 99 -13.09 7.94 3.43
CA LEU A 99 -12.71 8.16 4.82
C LEU A 99 -13.89 7.88 5.77
N ASP A 100 -15.08 8.39 5.45
CA ASP A 100 -16.28 8.13 6.25
C ASP A 100 -16.62 6.63 6.24
N GLY A 101 -16.59 5.98 5.07
CA GLY A 101 -16.87 4.55 4.94
C GLY A 101 -15.90 3.65 5.72
N VAL A 102 -14.60 3.95 5.74
CA VAL A 102 -13.65 3.15 6.54
C VAL A 102 -13.79 3.39 8.04
N LEU A 103 -14.18 4.60 8.45
CA LEU A 103 -14.48 4.90 9.85
C LEU A 103 -15.73 4.17 10.32
N GLU A 104 -16.71 3.94 9.43
CA GLU A 104 -17.87 3.12 9.71
C GLU A 104 -17.55 1.61 9.72
N ALA A 105 -16.69 1.15 8.80
CA ALA A 105 -16.36 -0.27 8.65
C ALA A 105 -15.45 -0.81 9.77
N ASP A 106 -14.40 -0.06 10.14
CA ASP A 106 -13.51 -0.40 11.25
C ASP A 106 -13.15 0.82 12.10
N PRO A 107 -14.11 1.31 12.92
CA PRO A 107 -13.87 2.43 13.83
C PRO A 107 -12.79 2.11 14.87
N GLN A 108 -12.62 0.83 15.23
CA GLN A 108 -11.66 0.44 16.27
C GLN A 108 -10.23 0.72 15.84
N TYR A 109 -9.93 0.54 14.55
CA TYR A 109 -8.62 0.82 13.98
C TYR A 109 -8.47 2.26 13.48
N PHE A 110 -9.43 2.79 12.71
CA PHE A 110 -9.23 4.07 12.01
C PHE A 110 -9.35 5.28 12.91
N GLU A 111 -10.24 5.28 13.91
CA GLU A 111 -10.43 6.42 14.81
C GLU A 111 -9.10 6.92 15.43
N GLN A 112 -8.97 8.23 15.52
CA GLN A 112 -7.85 8.83 16.22
C GLN A 112 -8.08 8.70 17.73
N ARG A 113 -7.14 8.06 18.44
CA ARG A 113 -7.21 7.89 19.89
C ARG A 113 -5.95 8.48 20.55
N PRO A 114 -6.08 9.08 21.74
CA PRO A 114 -4.92 9.46 22.54
C PRO A 114 -4.21 8.19 23.02
N ASP A 115 -2.87 8.23 23.02
CA ASP A 115 -2.06 7.18 23.61
C ASP A 115 -2.03 7.26 25.15
N ALA A 116 -1.33 6.32 25.79
CA ALA A 116 -1.18 6.29 27.25
C ALA A 116 -0.47 7.54 27.81
N THR A 117 0.24 8.30 26.97
CA THR A 117 0.89 9.57 27.32
C THR A 117 0.03 10.79 26.99
N LYS A 118 -1.23 10.58 26.57
CA LYS A 118 -2.20 11.59 26.14
C LYS A 118 -1.83 12.31 24.84
N ARG A 119 -0.88 11.81 24.06
CA ARG A 119 -0.58 12.35 22.73
C ARG A 119 -1.57 11.76 21.74
N MET A 120 -2.12 12.59 20.86
CA MET A 120 -3.05 12.11 19.82
C MET A 120 -2.30 11.24 18.82
N GLY A 121 -2.83 10.04 18.54
CA GLY A 121 -2.27 9.13 17.55
C GLY A 121 -2.40 9.63 16.11
N ILE A 122 -2.07 8.76 15.15
CA ILE A 122 -2.13 9.09 13.72
C ILE A 122 -3.57 9.39 13.29
N HIS A 123 -3.75 10.50 12.59
CA HIS A 123 -5.07 10.92 12.11
C HIS A 123 -5.61 9.97 11.01
N PRO A 124 -6.91 9.61 11.02
CA PRO A 124 -7.56 8.72 10.05
C PRO A 124 -7.22 9.05 8.59
N MET A 125 -7.26 10.33 8.20
CA MET A 125 -6.89 10.78 6.85
C MET A 125 -5.49 10.31 6.41
N LEU A 126 -4.51 10.30 7.32
CA LEU A 126 -3.16 9.83 6.97
C LEU A 126 -3.11 8.31 6.81
N LYS A 127 -3.82 7.57 7.66
CA LYS A 127 -3.95 6.10 7.54
C LYS A 127 -4.57 5.70 6.20
N VAL A 128 -5.70 6.31 5.86
CA VAL A 128 -6.38 6.11 4.58
C VAL A 128 -5.47 6.49 3.41
N THR A 129 -4.79 7.62 3.50
CA THR A 129 -3.84 8.06 2.46
C THR A 129 -2.72 7.04 2.25
N SER A 130 -2.15 6.47 3.32
CA SER A 130 -1.14 5.41 3.15
C SER A 130 -1.71 4.15 2.53
N ALA A 131 -2.87 3.66 3.00
CA ALA A 131 -3.48 2.45 2.47
C ALA A 131 -3.76 2.61 0.97
N LEU A 132 -4.40 3.71 0.58
CA LEU A 132 -4.66 4.04 -0.82
C LEU A 132 -3.39 4.11 -1.66
N ARG A 133 -2.29 4.67 -1.14
CA ARG A 133 -1.04 4.75 -1.89
C ARG A 133 -0.35 3.41 -2.05
N VAL A 134 -0.40 2.54 -1.03
CA VAL A 134 0.08 1.17 -1.19
C VAL A 134 -0.78 0.44 -2.22
N LEU A 135 -2.11 0.52 -2.12
CA LEU A 135 -3.01 -0.18 -3.05
C LEU A 135 -2.95 0.35 -4.49
N ALA A 136 -2.74 1.65 -4.68
CA ALA A 136 -2.75 2.27 -6.01
C ALA A 136 -1.41 2.21 -6.74
N TYR A 137 -0.29 2.10 -6.01
CA TYR A 137 1.06 2.20 -6.60
C TYR A 137 2.03 1.11 -6.12
N ALA A 138 1.60 0.21 -5.23
CA ALA A 138 2.50 -0.69 -4.52
C ALA A 138 3.66 0.05 -3.84
N MET A 139 3.41 1.24 -3.27
CA MET A 139 4.49 2.01 -2.63
C MET A 139 5.10 1.25 -1.46
N SER A 140 6.43 1.29 -1.35
CA SER A 140 7.15 0.71 -0.22
C SER A 140 6.83 1.44 1.09
N ALA A 141 6.96 0.70 2.19
CA ALA A 141 6.78 1.27 3.52
C ALA A 141 7.83 2.36 3.83
N ASP A 142 9.08 2.17 3.40
CA ASP A 142 10.15 3.16 3.56
C ASP A 142 9.81 4.51 2.89
N ALA A 143 9.26 4.48 1.67
CA ALA A 143 8.85 5.69 0.97
C ALA A 143 7.68 6.40 1.69
N LEU A 144 6.81 5.64 2.36
CA LEU A 144 5.73 6.19 3.17
C LEU A 144 6.19 6.68 4.55
N ASP A 145 7.24 6.12 5.13
CA ASP A 145 7.90 6.66 6.33
C ASP A 145 8.45 8.06 6.06
N GLU A 146 9.11 8.25 4.92
CA GLU A 146 9.64 9.57 4.52
C GLU A 146 8.51 10.56 4.18
N ASN A 147 7.47 10.12 3.48
CA ASN A 147 6.43 11.01 2.98
C ASN A 147 5.36 11.36 4.03
N LEU A 148 4.96 10.39 4.84
CA LEU A 148 3.85 10.51 5.78
C LEU A 148 4.26 10.27 7.24
N GLU A 149 5.55 10.05 7.50
CA GLU A 149 6.08 9.88 8.87
C GLU A 149 5.35 8.76 9.61
N MET A 150 5.25 7.59 8.99
CA MET A 150 4.60 6.39 9.55
C MET A 150 5.53 5.19 9.52
N SER A 151 5.49 4.35 10.56
CA SER A 151 6.27 3.11 10.58
C SER A 151 5.66 2.04 9.67
N ASP A 152 6.50 1.13 9.18
CA ASP A 152 6.10 0.04 8.29
C ASP A 152 4.97 -0.81 8.86
N THR A 153 5.03 -1.10 10.16
CA THR A 153 3.98 -1.85 10.87
C THR A 153 2.63 -1.14 10.82
N VAL A 154 2.62 0.19 10.89
CA VAL A 154 1.38 0.97 10.77
C VAL A 154 0.89 0.96 9.34
N ILE A 155 1.78 1.10 8.36
CA ILE A 155 1.43 1.07 6.94
C ILE A 155 0.81 -0.27 6.55
N TYR A 156 1.41 -1.38 6.99
CA TYR A 156 0.86 -2.72 6.79
C TYR A 156 -0.53 -2.85 7.41
N ASN A 157 -0.69 -2.47 8.67
CA ASN A 157 -1.99 -2.51 9.34
C ASN A 157 -3.02 -1.59 8.64
N ASN A 158 -2.61 -0.43 8.14
CA ASN A 158 -3.50 0.45 7.39
C ASN A 158 -4.08 -0.26 6.16
N VAL A 159 -3.29 -1.07 5.44
CA VAL A 159 -3.79 -1.84 4.30
C VAL A 159 -4.66 -3.02 4.73
N THR A 160 -4.30 -3.71 5.82
CA THR A 160 -5.09 -4.85 6.32
C THR A 160 -6.48 -4.45 6.81
N HIS A 161 -6.61 -3.25 7.40
CA HIS A 161 -7.87 -2.76 7.95
C HIS A 161 -8.70 -1.94 6.94
N PHE A 162 -8.10 -1.49 5.83
CA PHE A 162 -8.75 -0.65 4.81
C PHE A 162 -9.68 -1.46 3.90
#